data_AF-A0AAV8X4N7-F1
#
_entry.id   AF-A0AAV8X4N7-F1
#
_cell.length_a   1.000
_cell.length_b   1.000
_cell.length_c   1.000
_cell.angle_alpha   90.00
_cell.angle_beta   90.00
_cell.angle_gamma   90.00
#
_symmetry.space_group_name_H-M   'P 1'
#
loop_
_entity.id
_entity.type
_entity.pdbx_description
1 polymer ?
#
loop_
_entity_poly.entity_id
_entity_poly.type
_entity_poly.pdbx_seq_one_letter_code
_entity_poly.pdbx_strand_id
1 'polypeptide(L)' 'MASKMQDAHWLILIDFMEKHPSLATGKFTSASGKDQYKKLWLELAGLLNGAGYGQRTLEKWQKVIKLWC' A
#
# COMPACT_ATOMS: atom_id res chain seq x y z
N MET A 1 4.24 -7.71 -19.18
CA MET A 1 2.98 -8.03 -18.49
C MET A 1 2.75 -7.05 -17.34
N ALA A 2 1.67 -6.27 -17.37
CA ALA A 2 1.24 -5.49 -16.21
C ALA A 2 0.68 -6.46 -15.17
N SER A 3 1.41 -6.65 -14.07
CA SER A 3 1.05 -7.61 -13.03
C SER A 3 -0.22 -7.15 -12.31
N LYS A 4 -1.38 -7.63 -12.78
CA LYS A 4 -2.71 -7.31 -12.23
C LYS A 4 -2.72 -7.52 -10.72
N MET A 5 -3.22 -6.52 -9.99
CA MET A 5 -3.60 -6.70 -8.58
C MET A 5 -4.67 -7.80 -8.53
N GLN A 6 -4.54 -8.71 -7.56
CA GLN A 6 -5.47 -9.84 -7.38
C GLN A 6 -6.48 -9.48 -6.30
N ASP A 7 -7.63 -10.14 -6.28
CA ASP A 7 -8.70 -9.88 -5.30
C ASP A 7 -8.22 -9.99 -3.84
N ALA A 8 -7.34 -10.95 -3.54
CA ALA A 8 -6.73 -11.09 -2.21
C ALA A 8 -5.89 -9.86 -1.81
N HIS A 9 -5.12 -9.29 -2.74
CA HIS A 9 -4.37 -8.06 -2.48
C HIS A 9 -5.31 -6.86 -2.26
N TRP A 10 -6.47 -6.87 -2.91
CA TRP A 10 -7.47 -5.81 -2.74
C TRP A 10 -8.09 -5.84 -1.36
N LEU A 11 -8.47 -7.02 -0.86
CA LEU A 11 -8.98 -7.19 0.49
C LEU A 11 -7.98 -6.70 1.55
N ILE A 12 -6.70 -7.07 1.39
CA ILE A 12 -5.63 -6.60 2.27
C ILE A 12 -5.47 -5.08 2.21
N LEU A 13 -5.52 -4.49 1.00
CA LEU A 13 -5.41 -3.05 0.81
C LEU A 13 -6.55 -2.30 1.51
N ILE A 14 -7.80 -2.74 1.29
CA ILE A 14 -8.99 -2.09 1.84
C ILE A 14 -9.01 -2.22 3.37
N ASP A 15 -8.79 -3.42 3.92
CA ASP A 15 -8.70 -3.62 5.38
C ASP A 15 -7.61 -2.73 6.02
N PHE A 16 -6.45 -2.61 5.36
CA PHE A 16 -5.37 -1.75 5.85
C PHE A 16 -5.71 -0.26 5.74
N MET A 17 -6.36 0.17 4.67
CA MET A 17 -6.80 1.56 4.48
C MET A 17 -7.94 1.95 5.43
N GLU A 18 -8.85 1.03 5.76
CA GLU A 18 -9.88 1.24 6.79
C GLU A 18 -9.26 1.45 8.18
N LYS A 19 -8.22 0.67 8.51
CA LYS A 19 -7.47 0.83 9.77
C LYS A 19 -6.57 2.06 9.79
N HIS A 20 -6.10 2.50 8.62
CA HIS A 20 -5.19 3.64 8.46
C HIS A 20 -5.72 4.66 7.44
N PRO A 21 -6.80 5.41 7.77
CA PRO A 21 -7.41 6.37 6.85
C PRO A 21 -6.47 7.51 6.42
N SER A 22 -5.44 7.79 7.22
CA SER A 22 -4.37 8.73 6.89
C SER A 22 -3.60 8.29 5.63
N LEU A 23 -3.36 6.98 5.47
CA LEU A 23 -2.69 6.41 4.30
C LEU A 23 -3.52 6.60 3.04
N ALA A 24 -4.83 6.33 3.13
CA ALA A 24 -5.78 6.45 2.03
C ALA A 24 -5.95 7.91 1.58
N THR A 25 -6.00 8.85 2.54
CA THR A 25 -6.15 10.28 2.23
C THR A 25 -4.86 10.95 1.77
N GLY A 26 -3.68 10.32 1.97
CA GLY A 26 -2.39 10.90 1.61
C GLY A 26 -2.06 12.22 2.34
N LYS A 27 -2.86 12.59 3.35
CA LYS A 27 -2.73 13.85 4.10
C LYS A 27 -1.70 13.70 5.21
N PHE A 28 -0.44 13.58 4.82
CA PHE A 28 0.70 13.65 5.74
C PHE A 28 1.37 15.02 5.57
N THR A 29 0.77 16.03 6.19
CA THR A 29 1.19 17.44 6.05
C THR A 29 2.37 17.83 6.94
N SER A 30 2.74 17.01 7.93
CA SER A 30 3.88 17.26 8.82
C SER A 30 5.15 16.50 8.41
N ALA A 31 6.32 17.01 8.80
CA ALA A 31 7.61 16.36 8.55
C ALA A 31 7.64 14.90 9.07
N SER A 32 7.15 14.65 10.29
CA SER A 32 6.98 13.30 10.86
C SER A 32 5.96 12.44 10.10
N GLY A 33 5.04 13.08 9.37
CA GLY A 33 4.03 12.40 8.57
C GLY A 33 4.64 11.67 7.36
N LYS A 34 5.73 12.18 6.78
CA LYS A 34 6.42 11.48 5.67
C LYS A 34 7.06 10.17 6.12
N ASP A 35 7.66 10.16 7.32
CA ASP A 35 8.22 8.95 7.91
C ASP A 35 7.13 7.92 8.27
N GLN A 36 6.03 8.38 8.88
CA GLN A 36 4.87 7.51 9.15
C GLN A 36 4.26 6.97 7.85
N TYR A 37 4.13 7.81 6.83
CA TYR A 37 3.63 7.38 5.51
C TYR A 37 4.50 6.28 4.93
N LYS A 38 5.83 6.47 4.94
CA LYS A 38 6.76 5.46 4.43
C LYS A 38 6.70 4.18 5.24
N LYS A 39 6.59 4.27 6.57
CA LYS A 39 6.46 3.10 7.46
C LYS A 39 5.18 2.31 7.17
N LEU A 40 4.04 2.97 7.09
CA LEU A 40 2.76 2.33 6.78
C LEU A 40 2.77 1.66 5.40
N TRP A 41 3.40 2.29 4.40
CA TRP A 41 3.58 1.69 3.09
C TRP A 41 4.51 0.46 3.12
N LEU A 42 5.55 0.47 3.95
CA LEU A 42 6.43 -0.69 4.12
C LEU A 42 5.69 -1.86 4.76
N GLU A 43 4.85 -1.59 5.77
CA GLU A 43 4.02 -2.61 6.41
C GLU A 43 3.00 -3.19 5.42
N LEU A 44 2.28 -2.35 4.68
CA LEU A 44 1.34 -2.78 3.65
C LEU A 44 2.04 -3.59 2.55
N ALA A 45 3.21 -3.15 2.08
CA ALA A 45 3.99 -3.91 1.09
C ALA A 45 4.40 -5.29 1.64
N GLY A 46 4.71 -5.39 2.93
CA GLY A 46 4.99 -6.66 3.61
C GLY A 46 3.78 -7.59 3.58
N LEU A 47 2.59 -7.09 3.95
CA LEU A 47 1.34 -7.86 3.92
C LEU A 47 0.99 -8.34 2.50
N LEU A 48 1.11 -7.44 1.52
CA LEU A 48 0.84 -7.75 0.11
C LEU A 48 1.83 -8.77 -0.45
N ASN A 49 3.11 -8.66 -0.10
CA ASN A 49 4.13 -9.63 -0.52
C ASN A 49 3.94 -10.99 0.18
N GLY A 50 3.39 -11.00 1.41
CA GLY A 50 3.04 -12.22 2.15
C GLY A 50 1.89 -13.02 1.55
N ALA A 51 1.06 -12.42 0.69
CA ALA A 51 -0.04 -13.09 0.01
C ALA A 51 0.41 -14.10 -1.07
N GLY A 52 1.71 -14.21 -1.35
CA GLY A 52 2.28 -15.33 -2.13
C GLY A 52 2.30 -15.16 -3.66
N TYR A 53 1.95 -13.99 -4.18
CA TYR A 53 1.84 -13.73 -5.64
C TYR A 53 3.03 -12.94 -6.23
N GLY A 54 4.17 -12.97 -5.53
CA GLY A 54 5.42 -12.34 -5.94
C GLY A 54 5.76 -11.08 -5.15
N GLN A 55 7.05 -10.93 -4.85
CA GLN A 55 7.56 -9.79 -4.08
C GLN A 55 7.69 -8.55 -4.97
N ARG A 56 7.01 -7.46 -4.60
CA ARG A 56 7.19 -6.14 -5.22
C ARG A 56 7.77 -5.16 -4.23
N THR A 57 8.57 -4.24 -4.73
CA THR A 57 9.06 -3.11 -3.95
C THR A 57 7.93 -2.14 -3.63
N LEU A 58 8.09 -1.38 -2.56
CA LEU A 58 7.15 -0.35 -2.12
C LEU A 58 6.76 0.61 -3.26
N GLU A 59 7.72 1.06 -4.06
CA GLU A 59 7.48 1.96 -5.20
C GLU A 59 6.57 1.33 -6.27
N LYS A 60 6.72 0.03 -6.53
CA LYS A 60 5.84 -0.70 -7.44
C LYS A 60 4.43 -0.82 -6.86
N TRP A 61 4.31 -1.09 -5.55
CA TRP A 61 3.01 -1.14 -4.88
C TRP A 61 2.32 0.21 -4.90
N GLN A 62 3.02 1.29 -4.56
CA GLN A 62 2.50 2.65 -4.65
C GLN A 62 2.05 3.00 -6.06
N LYS A 63 2.84 2.66 -7.08
CA LYS A 63 2.47 2.90 -8.47
C LYS A 63 1.21 2.12 -8.87
N VAL A 64 1.15 0.83 -8.50
CA VAL A 64 -0.01 -0.02 -8.78
C VAL A 64 -1.24 0.52 -8.07
N ILE A 65 -1.17 0.86 -6.79
CA ILE A 65 -2.34 1.33 -6.04
C ILE A 65 -2.77 2.74 -6.46
N LYS A 66 -1.82 3.65 -6.76
CA LYS A 66 -2.11 4.99 -7.31
C LYS A 66 -2.71 4.95 -8.71
N LEU A 67 -2.47 3.89 -9.47
CA LEU A 67 -3.13 3.70 -10.77
C LEU A 67 -4.62 3.33 -10.64
N TRP A 68 -5.07 2.94 -9.44
CA TRP A 68 -6.42 2.46 -9.18
C TRP A 68 -7.25 3.42 -8.33
N CYS A 69 -6.62 4.42 -7.71
CA CYS A 69 -7.24 5.43 -6.85
C CYS A 69 -7.14 6.81 -7.50
#